data_AF-A0A2J6P3F1-F1
#
_entry.id   AF-A0A2J6P3F1-F1
#
_cell.length_a   1.000
_cell.length_b   1.000
_cell.length_c   1.000
_cell.angle_alpha   90.00
_cell.angle_beta   90.00
_cell.angle_gamma   90.00
#
_symmetry.space_group_name_H-M   'P 1'
#
loop_
_entity.id
_entity.type
_entity.pdbx_description
1 polymer ?
#
loop_
_entity_poly.entity_id
_entity_poly.type
_entity_poly.pdbx_seq_one_letter_code
_entity_poly.pdbx_strand_id
1 'polypeptide(L)'
;MMTEKVTTNLTGYGLVFKRVMKDTNISIEAKALYSYLSAYAGADENAFPGVNLIKHELGIGKHRFLRAKTELVENGYLTVERKQTHNIYGSNLYTLFHNPRQVDDRPVDHRPVDDRPVDRQPTTINSNTINSNTNNSNTINNSATDVTRERFEEWWKLYDKKKDKKLTFSKFKSCLKKHSFEQIMQGTREYLKTIKDKQYQKYPKTFLTNESYMNDYSEEIQEESNNPYANAFDNAQPLDMENLPF
;
A
#
# COMPACT_ATOMS: atom_id res chain seq x y z
N MET A 1 -62.36 1.36 18.72
CA MET A 1 -60.97 1.28 19.22
C MET A 1 -60.04 1.59 18.05
N MET A 2 -59.65 2.86 17.87
CA MET A 2 -58.61 3.22 16.91
C MET A 2 -57.29 2.62 17.42
N THR A 3 -56.74 1.65 16.71
CA THR A 3 -55.35 1.20 16.92
C THR A 3 -54.44 2.29 16.36
N GLU A 4 -53.88 3.13 17.21
CA GLU A 4 -52.81 4.03 16.81
C GLU A 4 -51.61 3.19 16.35
N LYS A 5 -51.34 3.20 15.04
CA LYS A 5 -50.05 2.76 14.51
C LYS A 5 -49.02 3.79 14.96
N VAL A 6 -48.24 3.45 15.97
CA VAL A 6 -47.04 4.21 16.32
C VAL A 6 -46.12 4.19 15.09
N THR A 7 -46.09 5.29 14.34
CA THR A 7 -45.11 5.53 13.27
C THR A 7 -43.81 5.97 13.92
N THR A 8 -43.12 5.03 14.55
CA THR A 8 -41.73 5.23 14.95
C THR A 8 -40.89 5.39 13.67
N ASN A 9 -40.43 6.61 13.39
CA ASN A 9 -39.43 6.92 12.34
C ASN A 9 -38.02 6.36 12.67
N LEU A 10 -37.94 5.29 13.47
CA LEU A 10 -36.69 4.68 13.88
C LEU A 10 -36.23 3.71 12.78
N THR A 11 -35.64 4.24 11.72
CA THR A 11 -35.02 3.44 10.64
C THR A 11 -33.64 2.96 11.04
N GLY A 12 -33.56 2.26 12.17
CA GLY A 12 -32.36 1.58 12.62
C GLY A 12 -32.39 0.13 12.15
N TYR A 13 -31.35 -0.29 11.44
CA TYR A 13 -31.14 -1.68 11.05
C TYR A 13 -30.05 -2.28 11.93
N GLY A 14 -30.07 -3.59 12.14
CA GLY A 14 -29.00 -4.32 12.82
C GLY A 14 -29.19 -4.51 14.31
N LEU A 15 -28.86 -5.70 14.80
CA LEU A 15 -28.79 -6.00 16.23
C LEU A 15 -27.34 -6.05 16.69
N VAL A 16 -27.01 -5.25 17.70
CA VAL A 16 -25.70 -5.26 18.36
C VAL A 16 -25.78 -6.05 19.66
N PHE A 17 -24.98 -7.10 19.78
CA PHE A 17 -25.10 -8.05 20.88
C PHE A 17 -24.30 -7.61 22.10
N LYS A 18 -24.97 -7.59 23.26
CA LYS A 18 -24.38 -7.23 24.55
C LYS A 18 -23.13 -8.04 24.88
N ARG A 19 -23.08 -9.32 24.47
CA ARG A 19 -21.91 -10.18 24.68
C ARG A 19 -20.67 -9.58 24.03
N VAL A 20 -20.74 -9.26 22.73
CA VAL A 20 -19.64 -8.66 21.97
C VAL A 20 -19.23 -7.32 22.57
N MET A 21 -20.19 -6.49 22.96
CA MET A 21 -19.88 -5.19 23.59
C MET A 21 -19.23 -5.32 24.96
N LYS A 22 -19.54 -6.38 25.72
CA LYS A 22 -18.95 -6.68 27.03
C LYS A 22 -17.63 -7.43 26.96
N ASP A 23 -17.28 -7.99 25.81
CA ASP A 23 -16.03 -8.73 25.65
C ASP A 23 -14.83 -7.79 25.81
N THR A 24 -13.93 -8.12 26.73
CA THR A 24 -12.72 -7.35 27.03
C THR A 24 -11.55 -7.75 26.15
N ASN A 25 -11.65 -8.86 25.43
CA ASN A 25 -10.59 -9.38 24.57
C ASN A 25 -10.57 -8.72 23.18
N ILE A 26 -11.60 -7.95 22.84
CA ILE A 26 -11.68 -7.21 21.59
C ILE A 26 -11.61 -5.70 21.82
N SER A 27 -10.88 -5.02 20.94
CA SER A 27 -10.67 -3.58 20.96
C SER A 27 -11.95 -2.79 20.67
N ILE A 28 -11.93 -1.50 21.02
CA ILE A 28 -13.01 -0.57 20.71
C ILE A 28 -13.27 -0.47 19.19
N GLU A 29 -12.22 -0.60 18.38
CA GLU A 29 -12.34 -0.54 16.91
C GLU A 29 -13.00 -1.81 16.35
N ALA A 30 -12.69 -2.98 16.91
CA ALA A 30 -13.37 -4.23 16.58
C ALA A 30 -14.86 -4.15 16.95
N LYS A 31 -15.20 -3.60 18.12
CA LYS A 31 -16.61 -3.37 18.52
C LYS A 31 -17.33 -2.40 17.60
N ALA A 32 -16.66 -1.32 17.19
CA ALA A 32 -17.22 -0.36 16.25
C ALA A 32 -17.46 -1.00 14.87
N LEU A 33 -16.50 -1.78 14.36
CA LEU A 33 -16.63 -2.50 13.09
C LEU A 33 -17.77 -3.53 13.14
N TYR A 34 -17.86 -4.32 14.22
CA TYR A 34 -18.96 -5.27 14.42
C TYR A 34 -20.31 -4.55 14.41
N SER A 35 -20.44 -3.47 15.18
CA SER A 35 -21.69 -2.70 15.27
C SER A 35 -22.10 -2.09 13.94
N TYR A 36 -21.12 -1.57 13.20
CA TYR A 36 -21.33 -1.06 11.85
C TYR A 36 -21.83 -2.16 10.91
N LEU A 37 -21.15 -3.32 10.89
CA LEU A 37 -21.57 -4.43 10.04
C LEU A 37 -22.96 -4.95 10.41
N SER A 38 -23.29 -5.02 11.71
CA SER A 38 -24.65 -5.34 12.18
C SER A 38 -25.67 -4.39 11.57
N ALA A 39 -25.38 -3.09 11.52
CA ALA A 39 -26.29 -2.11 10.93
C ALA A 39 -26.57 -2.35 9.44
N TYR A 40 -25.59 -2.87 8.69
CA TYR A 40 -25.78 -3.26 7.29
C TYR A 40 -26.46 -4.61 7.12
N ALA A 41 -26.25 -5.55 8.05
CA ALA A 41 -26.84 -6.88 7.98
C ALA A 41 -28.35 -6.87 8.30
N GLY A 42 -28.81 -5.91 9.11
CA GLY A 42 -30.23 -5.78 9.43
C GLY A 42 -30.72 -6.91 10.33
N ALA A 43 -31.72 -7.66 9.87
CA ALA A 43 -32.20 -8.86 10.55
C ALA A 43 -31.38 -10.11 10.18
N ASP A 44 -30.57 -10.04 9.13
CA ASP A 44 -29.71 -11.12 8.69
C ASP A 44 -28.35 -11.06 9.40
N GLU A 45 -27.55 -12.14 9.27
CA GLU A 45 -26.18 -12.20 9.79
C GLU A 45 -25.13 -11.73 8.76
N ASN A 46 -25.56 -11.37 7.55
CA ASN A 46 -24.67 -11.12 6.42
C ASN A 46 -24.66 -9.64 6.01
N ALA A 47 -23.47 -9.06 5.87
CA ALA A 47 -23.25 -7.70 5.38
C ALA A 47 -22.26 -7.71 4.19
N PHE A 48 -22.46 -6.82 3.23
CA PHE A 48 -21.57 -6.68 2.05
C PHE A 48 -21.11 -5.24 1.75
N PRO A 49 -20.85 -4.37 2.76
CA PRO A 49 -20.28 -3.06 2.49
C PRO A 49 -18.84 -3.16 1.97
N GLY A 50 -18.46 -2.26 1.06
CA GLY A 50 -17.11 -2.21 0.52
C GLY A 50 -16.08 -1.73 1.55
N VAL A 51 -14.86 -2.25 1.53
CA VAL A 51 -13.79 -1.88 2.48
C VAL A 51 -13.51 -0.36 2.48
N ASN A 52 -13.58 0.29 1.32
CA ASN A 52 -13.38 1.74 1.23
C ASN A 52 -14.52 2.52 1.90
N LEU A 53 -15.76 2.03 1.81
CA LEU A 53 -16.93 2.63 2.46
C LEU A 53 -16.80 2.54 3.99
N ILE A 54 -16.52 1.33 4.50
CA ILE A 54 -16.33 1.09 5.94
C ILE A 54 -15.28 2.04 6.52
N LYS A 55 -14.10 2.12 5.89
CA LYS A 55 -13.01 2.98 6.35
C LYS A 55 -13.39 4.46 6.35
N HIS A 56 -14.11 4.90 5.32
CA HIS A 56 -14.53 6.28 5.17
C HIS A 56 -15.51 6.67 6.29
N GLU A 57 -16.56 5.86 6.49
CA GLU A 57 -17.63 6.17 7.43
C GLU A 57 -17.21 5.96 8.89
N LEU A 58 -16.38 4.96 9.19
CA LEU A 58 -15.81 4.78 10.53
C LEU A 58 -14.62 5.72 10.82
N GLY A 59 -14.12 6.46 9.82
CA GLY A 59 -12.95 7.33 10.00
C GLY A 59 -11.66 6.57 10.34
N ILE A 60 -11.53 5.32 9.91
CA ILE A 60 -10.39 4.46 10.23
C ILE A 60 -9.46 4.23 9.05
N GLY A 61 -8.15 4.27 9.31
CA GLY A 61 -7.13 3.96 8.32
C GLY A 61 -7.09 2.46 7.98
N LYS A 62 -6.47 2.12 6.84
CA LYS A 62 -6.33 0.73 6.35
C LYS A 62 -5.86 -0.24 7.44
N HIS A 63 -4.82 0.13 8.18
CA HIS A 63 -4.21 -0.73 9.19
C HIS A 63 -5.11 -0.98 10.40
N ARG A 64 -5.81 0.06 10.86
CA ARG A 64 -6.77 -0.04 11.97
C ARG A 64 -7.93 -0.95 11.60
N PHE A 65 -8.49 -0.76 10.41
CA PHE A 65 -9.50 -1.66 9.85
C PHE A 65 -9.01 -3.12 9.79
N LEU A 66 -7.81 -3.35 9.27
CA LEU A 66 -7.27 -4.72 9.16
C LEU A 66 -7.11 -5.37 10.54
N ARG A 67 -6.55 -4.64 11.51
CA ARG A 67 -6.40 -5.13 12.89
C ARG A 67 -7.76 -5.46 13.53
N ALA A 68 -8.72 -4.54 13.48
CA ALA A 68 -10.07 -4.74 14.01
C ALA A 68 -10.78 -5.93 13.35
N LYS A 69 -10.63 -6.08 12.03
CA LYS A 69 -11.18 -7.22 11.29
C LYS A 69 -10.55 -8.54 11.72
N THR A 70 -9.22 -8.60 11.80
CA THR A 70 -8.49 -9.81 12.23
C THR A 70 -8.91 -10.22 13.64
N GLU A 71 -9.01 -9.26 14.56
CA GLU A 71 -9.44 -9.49 15.94
C GLU A 71 -10.85 -10.10 16.03
N LEU A 72 -11.80 -9.61 15.23
CA LEU A 72 -13.15 -10.21 15.17
C LEU A 72 -13.15 -11.64 14.60
N VAL A 73 -12.27 -11.92 13.63
CA VAL A 73 -12.13 -13.27 13.04
C VAL A 73 -11.52 -14.24 14.04
N GLU A 74 -10.43 -13.86 14.69
CA GLU A 74 -9.73 -14.68 15.68
C GLU A 74 -10.60 -14.99 16.91
N ASN A 75 -11.43 -14.03 17.34
CA ASN A 75 -12.38 -14.23 18.43
C ASN A 75 -13.70 -14.90 17.97
N GLY A 76 -13.81 -15.30 16.70
CA GLY A 76 -14.95 -16.07 16.19
C GLY A 76 -16.26 -15.28 16.04
N TYR A 77 -16.18 -13.95 15.99
CA TYR A 77 -17.33 -13.05 15.80
C TYR A 77 -17.60 -12.68 14.34
N LEU A 78 -16.67 -12.97 13.43
CA LEU A 78 -16.76 -12.58 12.04
C LEU A 78 -16.11 -13.63 11.13
N THR A 79 -16.77 -13.98 10.02
CA THR A 79 -16.11 -14.62 8.87
C THR A 79 -16.20 -13.71 7.65
N VAL A 80 -15.20 -13.80 6.77
CA VAL A 80 -15.11 -12.96 5.58
C VAL A 80 -14.85 -13.84 4.37
N GLU A 81 -15.82 -13.88 3.46
CA GLU A 81 -15.73 -14.61 2.21
C GLU A 81 -15.59 -13.64 1.04
N ARG A 82 -14.74 -13.97 0.07
CA ARG A 82 -14.59 -13.16 -1.14
C ARG A 82 -15.51 -13.70 -2.22
N LYS A 83 -16.56 -12.97 -2.54
CA LYS A 83 -17.46 -13.33 -3.63
C LYS A 83 -16.79 -13.00 -4.95
N GLN A 84 -16.35 -14.02 -5.67
CA GLN A 84 -15.88 -13.87 -7.04
C GLN A 84 -17.05 -13.39 -7.88
N THR A 85 -16.91 -12.17 -8.39
CA THR A 85 -17.81 -11.62 -9.40
C THR A 85 -17.01 -11.64 -10.70
N HIS A 86 -17.66 -11.66 -11.87
CA HIS A 86 -17.00 -11.56 -13.18
C HIS A 86 -16.11 -10.30 -13.37
N ASN A 87 -16.05 -9.41 -12.36
CA ASN A 87 -15.19 -8.25 -12.30
C ASN A 87 -13.99 -8.48 -11.36
N ILE A 88 -12.83 -7.94 -11.74
CA ILE A 88 -11.51 -8.10 -11.10
C ILE A 88 -11.53 -7.73 -9.60
N TYR A 89 -12.47 -6.87 -9.19
CA TYR A 89 -12.52 -6.25 -7.88
C TYR A 89 -13.46 -6.91 -6.86
N GLY A 90 -13.81 -8.20 -7.02
CA GLY A 90 -14.78 -8.97 -6.21
C GLY A 90 -15.09 -8.46 -4.78
N SER A 91 -16.36 -8.50 -4.38
CA SER A 91 -16.84 -7.98 -3.10
C SER A 91 -16.55 -8.93 -1.94
N ASN A 92 -16.51 -8.37 -0.73
CA ASN A 92 -16.43 -9.15 0.50
C ASN A 92 -17.85 -9.36 1.05
N LEU A 93 -18.12 -10.58 1.49
CA LEU A 93 -19.28 -10.97 2.27
C LEU A 93 -18.82 -11.18 3.71
N TYR A 94 -19.40 -10.45 4.63
CA TYR A 94 -19.13 -10.49 6.06
C TYR A 94 -20.27 -11.23 6.74
N THR A 95 -19.98 -12.33 7.44
CA THR A 95 -20.98 -13.06 8.23
C THR A 95 -20.66 -12.88 9.72
N LEU A 96 -21.62 -12.33 10.46
CA LEU A 96 -21.51 -11.97 11.87
C LEU A 96 -21.96 -13.14 12.74
N PHE A 97 -21.25 -13.37 13.84
CA PHE A 97 -21.64 -14.34 14.85
C PHE A 97 -21.85 -13.68 16.20
N HIS A 98 -22.88 -14.13 16.90
CA HIS A 98 -23.33 -13.59 18.18
C HIS A 98 -22.72 -14.32 19.38
N ASN A 99 -22.36 -15.57 19.15
CA ASN A 99 -21.56 -16.40 20.04
C ASN A 99 -20.28 -16.77 19.30
N PRO A 100 -19.11 -16.72 19.96
CA PRO A 100 -17.84 -17.02 19.33
C PRO A 100 -17.88 -18.47 18.83
N ARG A 101 -17.76 -18.67 17.52
CA ARG A 101 -17.50 -19.99 16.97
C ARG A 101 -16.02 -20.29 17.20
N GLN A 102 -15.69 -21.52 17.59
CA GLN A 102 -14.30 -21.94 17.50
C GLN A 102 -13.92 -21.90 16.03
N VAL A 103 -12.93 -21.08 15.71
CA VAL A 103 -12.30 -21.11 14.40
C VAL A 103 -11.62 -22.46 14.29
N ASP A 104 -12.18 -23.36 13.47
CA ASP A 104 -11.46 -24.55 13.05
C ASP A 104 -10.15 -24.05 12.42
N ASP A 105 -9.01 -24.43 13.00
CA ASP A 105 -7.65 -24.20 12.47
C ASP A 105 -7.43 -24.98 11.16
N ARG A 106 -8.33 -24.82 10.19
CA ARG A 106 -8.03 -25.14 8.81
C ARG A 106 -7.00 -24.10 8.37
N PRO A 107 -5.84 -24.51 7.82
CA PRO A 107 -4.86 -23.57 7.30
C PRO A 107 -5.55 -22.71 6.23
N VAL A 108 -6.00 -21.53 6.63
CA VAL A 108 -6.41 -20.49 5.71
C VAL A 108 -5.16 -20.16 4.92
N ASP A 109 -5.25 -20.26 3.61
CA ASP A 109 -4.17 -20.00 2.68
C ASP A 109 -3.74 -18.53 2.85
N HIS A 110 -2.76 -18.30 3.72
CA HIS A 110 -2.23 -17.00 4.08
C HIS A 110 -1.44 -16.48 2.87
N ARG A 111 -2.14 -15.87 1.91
CA ARG A 111 -1.48 -14.94 1.00
C ARG A 111 -0.83 -13.86 1.87
N PRO A 112 0.46 -13.55 1.67
CA PRO A 112 1.18 -12.64 2.55
C PRO A 112 0.48 -11.29 2.61
N VAL A 113 -0.10 -10.96 3.76
CA VAL A 113 -0.53 -9.61 4.08
C VAL A 113 0.70 -8.93 4.66
N ASP A 114 1.18 -7.87 4.00
CA ASP A 114 2.30 -7.07 4.47
C ASP A 114 2.00 -6.48 5.87
N ASP A 115 2.47 -7.17 6.91
CA ASP A 115 2.55 -6.64 8.26
C ASP A 115 3.63 -5.55 8.30
N ARG A 116 3.20 -4.32 8.57
CA ARG A 116 4.09 -3.25 9.04
C ARG A 116 4.05 -3.28 10.58
N PRO A 117 5.19 -3.06 11.26
CA PRO A 117 5.22 -3.02 12.72
C PRO A 117 4.34 -1.86 13.23
N VAL A 118 3.50 -2.16 14.21
CA VAL A 118 2.69 -1.20 14.96
C VAL A 118 3.52 -0.72 16.14
N ASP A 119 3.96 0.53 16.09
CA ASP A 119 4.56 1.21 17.24
C ASP A 119 3.58 1.22 18.42
N ARG A 120 3.97 0.59 19.53
CA ARG A 120 3.37 0.83 20.85
C ARG A 120 3.85 2.20 21.31
N GLN A 121 2.98 3.20 21.29
CA GLN A 121 3.19 4.46 22.03
C GLN A 121 2.71 4.26 23.48
N PRO A 122 3.57 4.45 24.50
CA PRO A 122 3.13 4.70 25.86
C PRO A 122 2.63 6.15 25.96
N THR A 123 1.45 6.35 26.53
CA THR A 123 0.97 7.66 26.98
C THR A 123 1.93 8.25 28.02
N THR A 124 2.33 9.49 27.77
CA THR A 124 3.25 10.31 28.57
C THR A 124 2.62 10.66 29.92
N ILE A 125 3.28 10.32 31.03
CA ILE A 125 3.18 11.02 32.32
C ILE A 125 4.61 11.37 32.74
N ASN A 126 4.80 12.65 33.10
CA ASN A 126 6.04 13.32 33.44
C ASN A 126 6.87 12.63 34.53
N SER A 127 8.20 12.62 34.37
CA SER A 127 9.15 13.17 35.37
C SER A 127 10.60 13.04 34.91
N ASN A 128 11.35 14.13 35.11
CA ASN A 128 12.77 14.31 34.83
C ASN A 128 13.66 13.22 35.46
N THR A 129 14.70 12.76 34.74
CA THR A 129 16.13 12.97 35.09
C THR A 129 17.04 12.27 34.09
N ILE A 130 18.18 12.92 33.86
CA ILE A 130 19.28 12.62 32.96
C ILE A 130 20.05 11.38 33.41
N ASN A 131 20.36 10.42 32.52
CA ASN A 131 21.76 10.10 32.20
C ASN A 131 21.89 9.26 30.92
N SER A 132 22.88 9.65 30.11
CA SER A 132 23.39 8.89 28.97
C SER A 132 23.97 7.55 29.42
N ASN A 133 23.69 6.49 28.68
CA ASN A 133 24.74 5.55 28.25
C ASN A 133 24.24 4.68 27.09
N THR A 134 24.96 4.82 25.99
CA THR A 134 25.05 3.90 24.85
C THR A 134 25.10 2.44 25.30
N ASN A 135 24.30 1.58 24.66
CA ASN A 135 24.69 0.20 24.41
C ASN A 135 24.15 -0.25 23.04
N ASN A 136 25.10 -0.43 22.14
CA ASN A 136 25.00 -1.16 20.89
C ASN A 136 24.48 -2.58 21.16
N SER A 137 23.38 -3.00 20.53
CA SER A 137 23.09 -4.41 20.37
C SER A 137 23.13 -4.75 18.88
N ASN A 138 24.31 -5.13 18.42
CA ASN A 138 24.48 -5.95 17.23
C ASN A 138 23.78 -7.29 17.47
N THR A 139 22.50 -7.39 17.15
CA THR A 139 21.87 -8.67 16.84
C THR A 139 22.05 -8.94 15.36
N ILE A 140 23.10 -9.70 15.04
CA ILE A 140 23.29 -10.33 13.73
C ILE A 140 22.23 -11.42 13.61
N ASN A 141 21.03 -11.03 13.21
CA ASN A 141 20.04 -11.95 12.67
C ASN A 141 20.14 -11.81 11.16
N ASN A 142 20.75 -12.80 10.51
CA ASN A 142 20.89 -12.82 9.05
C ASN A 142 19.54 -13.19 8.42
N SER A 143 18.52 -12.35 8.60
CA SER A 143 17.25 -12.51 7.92
C SER A 143 17.42 -12.06 6.46
N ALA A 144 16.83 -12.79 5.50
CA ALA A 144 16.86 -12.40 4.09
C ALA A 144 16.33 -10.97 3.85
N THR A 145 15.53 -10.46 4.78
CA THR A 145 15.01 -9.09 4.80
C THR A 145 16.09 -8.05 5.12
N ASP A 146 17.03 -8.38 6.01
CA ASP A 146 18.12 -7.50 6.41
C ASP A 146 19.16 -7.39 5.30
N VAL A 147 19.55 -8.52 4.70
CA VAL A 147 20.45 -8.54 3.52
C VAL A 147 19.88 -7.71 2.36
N THR A 148 18.57 -7.78 2.13
CA THR A 148 17.91 -6.99 1.08
C THR A 148 17.92 -5.49 1.39
N ARG A 149 17.79 -5.13 2.67
CA ARG A 149 17.84 -3.73 3.11
C ARG A 149 19.24 -3.16 2.97
N GLU A 150 20.27 -3.89 3.40
CA GLU A 150 21.67 -3.51 3.27
C GLU A 150 22.05 -3.28 1.79
N ARG A 151 21.71 -4.23 0.92
CA ARG A 151 21.92 -4.10 -0.54
C ARG A 151 21.22 -2.89 -1.14
N PHE A 152 20.00 -2.59 -0.69
CA PHE A 152 19.32 -1.38 -1.13
C PHE A 152 20.02 -0.11 -0.64
N GLU A 153 20.51 -0.08 0.59
CA GLU A 153 21.22 1.08 1.12
C GLU A 153 22.55 1.32 0.40
N GLU A 154 23.26 0.25 0.05
CA GLU A 154 24.45 0.32 -0.80
C GLU A 154 24.13 0.94 -2.16
N TRP A 155 23.12 0.41 -2.86
CA TRP A 155 22.67 0.94 -4.14
C TRP A 155 22.16 2.39 -4.02
N TRP A 156 21.44 2.72 -2.94
CA TRP A 156 20.87 4.03 -2.69
C TRP A 156 21.93 5.11 -2.47
N LYS A 157 23.12 4.75 -1.97
CA LYS A 157 24.24 5.68 -1.78
C LYS A 157 24.85 6.14 -3.12
N LEU A 158 24.69 5.38 -4.20
CA LEU A 158 25.20 5.75 -5.53
C LEU A 158 24.44 6.94 -6.14
N TYR A 159 23.20 7.19 -5.72
CA TYR A 159 22.35 8.24 -6.28
C TYR A 159 22.39 9.54 -5.49
N ASP A 160 22.58 10.66 -6.20
CA ASP A 160 22.46 12.01 -5.66
C ASP A 160 20.99 12.42 -5.47
N LYS A 161 20.11 12.12 -6.44
CA LYS A 161 18.67 12.47 -6.41
C LYS A 161 17.86 11.55 -5.48
N LYS A 162 17.92 11.81 -4.18
CA LYS A 162 17.25 11.01 -3.13
C LYS A 162 15.77 11.38 -2.97
N LYS A 163 14.91 10.88 -3.87
CA LYS A 163 13.45 11.05 -3.81
C LYS A 163 12.71 9.71 -3.67
N ASP A 164 11.61 9.72 -2.91
CA ASP A 164 10.68 8.59 -2.76
C ASP A 164 11.32 7.27 -2.27
N LYS A 165 12.29 7.34 -1.33
CA LYS A 165 13.07 6.18 -0.83
C LYS A 165 12.23 4.93 -0.54
N LYS A 166 11.06 5.08 0.09
CA LYS A 166 10.15 3.97 0.42
C LYS A 166 9.57 3.29 -0.84
N LEU A 167 9.16 4.08 -1.83
CA LEU A 167 8.64 3.55 -3.09
C LEU A 167 9.77 2.92 -3.93
N THR A 168 10.94 3.56 -3.94
CA THR A 168 12.11 3.03 -4.62
C THR A 168 12.54 1.69 -4.03
N PHE A 169 12.54 1.53 -2.71
CA PHE A 169 12.82 0.25 -2.05
C PHE A 169 11.87 -0.86 -2.50
N SER A 170 10.58 -0.56 -2.58
CA SER A 170 9.58 -1.53 -3.07
C SER A 170 9.87 -1.96 -4.52
N LYS A 171 10.27 -1.02 -5.39
CA LYS A 171 10.66 -1.32 -6.77
C LYS A 171 11.98 -2.10 -6.85
N PHE A 172 12.96 -1.75 -6.05
CA PHE A 172 14.24 -2.45 -5.97
C PHE A 172 14.05 -3.93 -5.59
N LYS A 173 13.17 -4.22 -4.62
CA LYS A 173 12.76 -5.59 -4.31
C LYS A 173 12.16 -6.32 -5.50
N SER A 174 11.36 -5.64 -6.33
CA SER A 174 10.82 -6.24 -7.56
C SER A 174 11.90 -6.54 -8.59
N CYS A 175 12.88 -5.65 -8.77
CA CYS A 175 14.01 -5.85 -9.67
C CYS A 175 14.90 -7.03 -9.24
N LEU A 176 15.14 -7.21 -7.94
CA LEU A 176 15.89 -8.35 -7.39
C LEU A 176 15.23 -9.71 -7.61
N LYS A 177 13.92 -9.76 -7.91
CA LYS A 177 13.23 -11.00 -8.30
C LYS A 177 13.50 -11.40 -9.75
N LYS A 178 13.96 -10.45 -10.58
CA LYS A 178 14.17 -10.64 -12.01
C LYS A 178 15.65 -10.73 -12.37
N HIS A 179 16.48 -9.96 -11.69
CA HIS A 179 17.91 -9.82 -11.99
C HIS A 179 18.74 -9.90 -10.72
N SER A 180 20.02 -10.25 -10.88
CA SER A 180 20.93 -10.31 -9.74
C SER A 180 21.25 -8.90 -9.22
N PHE A 181 21.58 -8.82 -7.94
CA PHE A 181 22.02 -7.57 -7.33
C PHE A 181 23.22 -6.96 -8.07
N GLU A 182 24.15 -7.80 -8.51
CA GLU A 182 25.35 -7.37 -9.23
C GLU A 182 25.01 -6.72 -10.57
N GLN A 183 24.08 -7.29 -11.33
CA GLN A 183 23.65 -6.71 -12.61
C GLN A 183 23.02 -5.32 -12.40
N ILE A 184 22.20 -5.16 -11.37
CA ILE A 184 21.57 -3.88 -11.05
C ILE A 184 22.63 -2.85 -10.62
N MET A 185 23.61 -3.26 -9.81
CA MET A 185 24.70 -2.40 -9.36
C MET A 185 25.59 -1.94 -10.50
N GLN A 186 26.00 -2.87 -11.38
CA GLN A 186 26.88 -2.58 -12.49
C GLN A 186 26.21 -1.64 -13.50
N GLY A 187 24.99 -1.94 -13.95
CA GLY A 187 24.26 -1.07 -14.87
C GLY A 187 23.91 0.29 -14.27
N THR A 188 23.75 0.37 -12.94
CA THR A 188 23.62 1.66 -12.25
C THR A 188 24.92 2.46 -12.31
N ARG A 189 26.07 1.83 -12.05
CA ARG A 189 27.37 2.51 -12.10
C ARG A 189 27.70 3.00 -13.51
N GLU A 190 27.39 2.20 -14.53
CA GLU A 190 27.56 2.58 -15.94
C GLU A 190 26.65 3.75 -16.31
N TYR A 191 25.37 3.68 -15.95
CA TYR A 191 24.44 4.80 -16.14
C TYR A 191 24.92 6.09 -15.47
N LEU A 192 25.42 6.01 -14.24
CA LEU A 192 25.88 7.20 -13.52
C LEU A 192 27.14 7.83 -14.14
N LYS A 193 27.96 7.05 -14.86
CA LYS A 193 29.12 7.58 -15.59
C LYS A 193 28.72 8.42 -16.79
N THR A 194 27.61 8.09 -17.47
CA THR A 194 27.15 8.83 -18.66
C THR A 194 26.51 10.18 -18.33
N ILE A 195 26.21 10.44 -17.05
CA ILE A 195 25.55 11.67 -16.62
C ILE A 195 26.58 12.78 -16.42
N LYS A 196 26.65 13.71 -17.38
CA LYS A 196 27.47 14.94 -17.29
C LYS A 196 26.78 16.05 -16.49
N ASP A 197 25.45 16.14 -16.60
CA ASP A 197 24.64 17.14 -15.89
C ASP A 197 23.54 16.47 -15.05
N LYS A 198 23.51 16.84 -13.77
CA LYS A 198 22.59 16.31 -12.76
C LYS A 198 21.13 16.53 -13.13
N GLN A 199 20.76 17.54 -13.91
CA GLN A 199 19.36 17.76 -14.26
C GLN A 199 18.77 16.58 -15.07
N TYR A 200 19.58 15.93 -15.91
CA TYR A 200 19.18 14.79 -16.75
C TYR A 200 19.29 13.43 -16.05
N GLN A 201 19.81 13.38 -14.82
CA GLN A 201 19.77 12.16 -14.02
C GLN A 201 18.31 11.77 -13.74
N LYS A 202 17.93 10.57 -14.20
CA LYS A 202 16.65 9.93 -13.90
C LYS A 202 16.52 9.75 -12.38
N TYR A 203 15.31 9.95 -11.87
CA TYR A 203 15.03 9.63 -10.46
C TYR A 203 15.20 8.11 -10.22
N PRO A 204 15.73 7.70 -9.06
CA PRO A 204 15.99 6.29 -8.74
C PRO A 204 14.78 5.37 -8.98
N LYS A 205 13.58 5.84 -8.61
CA LYS A 205 12.33 5.11 -8.84
C LYS A 205 12.06 4.89 -10.33
N THR A 206 12.20 5.93 -11.15
CA THR A 206 11.98 5.87 -12.61
C THR A 206 13.00 4.97 -13.27
N PHE A 207 14.26 5.08 -12.86
CA PHE A 207 15.36 4.23 -13.34
C PHE A 207 15.09 2.74 -13.11
N LEU A 208 14.68 2.36 -11.88
CA LEU A 208 14.33 0.98 -11.57
C LEU A 208 13.03 0.53 -12.26
N THR A 209 12.04 1.41 -12.38
CA THR A 209 10.75 1.08 -12.98
C THR A 209 10.87 0.72 -14.45
N ASN A 210 11.74 1.45 -15.18
CA ASN A 210 12.00 1.21 -16.59
C ASN A 210 13.12 0.18 -16.80
N GLU A 211 13.57 -0.49 -15.73
CA GLU A 211 14.67 -1.47 -15.76
C GLU A 211 15.92 -0.93 -16.48
N SER A 212 16.15 0.39 -16.39
CA SER A 212 17.17 1.09 -17.16
C SER A 212 18.59 0.64 -16.82
N TYR A 213 18.79 -0.11 -15.73
CA TYR A 213 20.08 -0.77 -15.42
C TYR A 213 20.42 -1.93 -16.36
N MET A 214 19.51 -2.35 -17.25
CA MET A 214 19.79 -3.35 -18.29
C MET A 214 20.10 -2.73 -19.65
N ASN A 215 20.06 -1.41 -19.76
CA ASN A 215 20.43 -0.73 -21.00
C ASN A 215 21.94 -0.78 -21.19
N ASP A 216 22.37 -0.80 -22.44
CA ASP A 216 23.77 -0.64 -22.79
C ASP A 216 24.16 0.84 -22.66
N TYR A 217 25.15 1.12 -21.82
CA TYR A 217 25.74 2.45 -21.63
C TYR A 217 27.22 2.47 -22.01
N SER A 218 27.71 1.41 -22.67
CA SER A 218 29.10 1.31 -23.12
C SER A 218 29.42 2.24 -24.30
N GLU A 219 28.40 2.75 -24.98
CA GLU A 219 28.51 3.73 -26.05
C GLU A 219 28.05 5.12 -25.57
N GLU A 220 28.99 5.97 -25.14
CA GLU A 220 28.76 7.42 -25.27
C GLU A 220 29.02 7.79 -26.72
N ILE A 221 28.00 8.01 -27.57
CA ILE A 221 27.89 9.14 -28.51
C ILE A 221 26.41 9.45 -28.83
N GLN A 222 26.05 10.72 -28.57
CA GLN A 222 24.96 11.55 -29.12
C GLN A 222 23.91 10.89 -30.03
N GLU A 223 22.70 10.67 -29.51
CA GLU A 223 21.50 10.85 -30.32
C GLU A 223 20.92 12.23 -29.99
N GLU A 224 21.31 13.23 -30.77
CA GLU A 224 20.34 14.27 -31.13
C GLU A 224 19.08 13.54 -31.55
N SER A 225 17.96 13.85 -30.90
CA SER A 225 16.68 13.33 -31.32
C SER A 225 16.49 13.75 -32.77
N ASN A 226 16.67 12.81 -33.70
CA ASN A 226 16.12 12.90 -35.05
C ASN A 226 14.61 12.74 -34.93
N ASN A 227 13.98 13.71 -34.26
CA ASN A 227 12.56 13.93 -34.37
C ASN A 227 12.36 14.62 -35.72
N PRO A 228 11.68 14.00 -36.69
CA PRO A 228 11.42 14.62 -38.00
C PRO A 228 10.63 15.94 -37.90
N TYR A 229 10.12 16.29 -36.72
CA TYR A 229 9.45 17.55 -36.42
C TYR A 229 10.34 18.64 -35.79
N ALA A 230 11.56 18.32 -35.33
CA ALA A 230 12.42 19.31 -34.67
C ALA A 230 12.86 20.44 -35.62
N ASN A 231 13.04 20.13 -36.91
CA ASN A 231 13.48 21.08 -37.94
C ASN A 231 12.33 21.57 -38.85
N ALA A 232 11.07 21.30 -38.48
CA ALA A 232 9.91 21.67 -39.31
C ALA A 232 9.67 23.19 -39.35
N PHE A 233 10.12 23.92 -38.33
CA PHE A 233 9.98 25.38 -38.26
C PHE A 233 11.06 26.12 -39.06
N ASP A 234 12.28 25.57 -39.12
CA ASP A 234 13.41 26.18 -39.86
C ASP A 234 13.39 25.86 -41.36
N ASN A 235 12.73 24.77 -41.76
CA ASN A 235 12.59 24.36 -43.17
C ASN A 235 11.38 24.98 -43.89
N ALA A 236 10.54 25.75 -43.19
CA ALA A 236 9.44 26.47 -43.82
C ALA A 236 9.99 27.66 -44.64
N GLN A 237 10.34 27.39 -45.90
CA GLN A 237 10.61 28.46 -46.87
C GLN A 237 9.34 29.31 -47.01
N PRO A 238 9.41 30.65 -46.96
CA PRO A 238 8.26 31.49 -47.24
C PRO A 238 7.78 31.20 -48.66
N LEU A 239 6.49 30.90 -48.81
CA LEU A 239 5.87 30.67 -50.11
C LEU A 239 5.92 31.97 -50.92
N ASP A 240 6.65 31.95 -52.04
CA ASP A 240 6.65 33.02 -53.03
C ASP A 240 5.26 33.11 -53.68
N MET A 241 4.50 34.15 -53.31
CA MET A 241 3.15 34.41 -53.81
C MET A 241 3.10 34.97 -55.24
N GLU A 242 4.23 35.12 -55.92
CA GLU A 242 4.30 35.81 -57.21
C GLU A 242 3.95 34.97 -58.44
N ASN A 243 3.62 33.68 -58.30
CA ASN A 243 3.31 32.85 -59.46
C ASN A 243 2.11 31.91 -59.27
N LEU A 244 0.97 32.49 -58.91
CA LEU A 244 -0.33 31.82 -59.04
C LEU A 244 -0.86 32.09 -60.46
N PRO A 245 -1.14 31.05 -61.28
CA PRO A 245 -1.82 31.25 -62.55
C PRO A 245 -3.25 31.75 -62.28
N PHE A 246 -3.62 32.84 -62.97
CA PHE A 246 -4.96 33.42 -62.94
C PHE A 246 -6.04 32.45 -63.46
#